data_AF-A0AAV2SVI9-F1
#
_entry.id   AF-A0AAV2SVI9-F1
#
_cell.length_a   1.000
_cell.length_b   1.000
_cell.length_c   1.000
_cell.angle_alpha   90.00
_cell.angle_beta   90.00
_cell.angle_gamma   90.00
#
_symmetry.space_group_name_H-M   'P 1'
#
loop_
_entity.id
_entity.type
_entity.pdbx_description
1 polymer ?
#
loop_
_entity_poly.entity_id
_entity_poly.type
_entity_poly.pdbx_seq_one_letter_code
_entity_poly.pdbx_strand_id
1 'polypeptide(L)'
;PEHKLASDDQADNGESSRNPCRKDVGKHPMTKNRKEPYKILYQNIRRLITENSKKKIEYFKDYVLENKILAMNFTETWLDNLITNDINIKGYQVFRGDRKERRGGGTAIYLNEDFEANILLEASVEKCEMIAIFIEKLNTINIVIYRP
;
A
#
# COMPACT_ATOMS: atom_id res chain seq x y z
N PRO A 1 -60.71 -20.79 26.14
CA PRO A 1 -61.22 -19.70 25.26
C PRO A 1 -60.22 -18.53 25.26
N GLU A 2 -59.40 -18.55 24.22
CA GLU A 2 -58.88 -17.42 23.43
C GLU A 2 -58.82 -15.97 23.93
N HIS A 3 -57.66 -15.39 23.57
CA HIS A 3 -57.39 -14.03 23.08
C HIS A 3 -57.37 -12.85 24.06
N LYS A 4 -56.18 -12.24 24.18
CA LYS A 4 -56.02 -10.78 24.26
C LYS A 4 -54.82 -10.32 23.40
N LEU A 5 -55.12 -9.30 22.58
CA LEU A 5 -54.22 -8.54 21.72
C LEU A 5 -53.37 -7.52 22.50
N ALA A 6 -52.29 -7.12 21.83
CA ALA A 6 -51.19 -6.24 22.22
C ALA A 6 -51.53 -4.73 22.29
N SER A 7 -50.62 -3.97 22.93
CA SER A 7 -50.17 -2.64 22.46
C SER A 7 -49.00 -2.10 23.31
N ASP A 8 -47.84 -1.97 22.64
CA ASP A 8 -46.97 -0.79 22.50
C ASP A 8 -46.38 -0.03 23.71
N ASP A 9 -45.03 -0.10 23.76
CA ASP A 9 -44.03 0.99 23.81
C ASP A 9 -44.30 2.31 24.56
N GLN A 10 -43.44 2.61 25.56
CA GLN A 10 -42.49 3.74 25.46
C GLN A 10 -41.45 3.75 26.60
N ALA A 11 -40.26 4.25 26.25
CA ALA A 11 -38.99 4.17 26.96
C ALA A 11 -38.81 5.20 28.10
N ASP A 12 -38.07 4.80 29.13
CA ASP A 12 -37.63 5.63 30.27
C ASP A 12 -36.12 5.88 30.26
N ASN A 13 -35.76 6.98 30.90
CA ASN A 13 -34.57 7.81 30.90
C ASN A 13 -33.27 7.18 31.40
N GLY A 14 -32.13 7.74 30.94
CA GLY A 14 -30.81 7.50 31.52
C GLY A 14 -29.71 8.33 30.87
N GLU A 15 -29.57 9.59 31.30
CA GLU A 15 -28.40 10.43 31.03
C GLU A 15 -27.14 9.87 31.69
N SER A 16 -26.04 9.70 30.94
CA SER A 16 -24.69 9.58 31.51
C SER A 16 -23.58 10.00 30.53
N SER A 17 -22.92 11.10 30.91
CA SER A 17 -21.52 11.50 30.67
C SER A 17 -20.88 11.31 29.29
N ARG A 18 -20.66 12.41 28.56
CA ARG A 18 -19.48 12.56 27.67
C ARG A 18 -18.86 13.98 27.78
N ASN A 19 -17.87 14.05 28.66
CA ASN A 19 -16.72 14.96 28.83
C ASN A 19 -16.62 16.24 27.95
N PRO A 20 -16.50 17.44 28.57
CA PRO A 20 -16.12 18.68 27.90
C PRO A 20 -14.62 18.96 28.07
N CYS A 21 -13.81 18.81 27.01
CA CYS A 21 -12.55 19.57 26.86
C CYS A 21 -11.86 19.25 25.54
N ARG A 22 -11.88 20.18 24.58
CA ARG A 22 -10.73 20.39 23.70
C ARG A 22 -10.31 21.84 23.89
N LYS A 23 -9.34 22.05 24.80
CA LYS A 23 -8.63 23.32 24.88
C LYS A 23 -7.83 23.46 23.59
N ASP A 24 -7.97 24.61 22.94
CA ASP A 24 -7.12 25.01 21.82
C ASP A 24 -5.65 24.97 22.27
N VAL A 25 -4.95 23.92 21.84
CA VAL A 25 -3.51 23.82 22.03
C VAL A 25 -2.91 24.89 21.12
N GLY A 26 -2.37 25.94 21.74
CA GLY A 26 -1.80 27.09 21.05
C GLY A 26 -0.90 26.66 19.89
N LYS A 27 -1.06 27.32 18.75
CA LYS A 27 -0.16 27.18 17.59
C LYS A 27 1.26 27.52 18.04
N HIS A 28 2.04 26.50 18.37
CA HIS A 28 3.49 26.64 18.44
C HIS A 28 3.96 27.13 17.07
N PRO A 29 4.83 28.15 17.00
CA PRO A 29 5.37 28.61 15.73
C PRO A 29 6.06 27.43 15.06
N MET A 30 5.48 26.94 13.95
CA MET A 30 6.08 25.87 13.18
C MET A 30 7.40 26.39 12.63
N THR A 31 8.50 25.90 13.18
CA THR A 31 9.83 26.11 12.63
C THR A 31 9.84 25.53 11.21
N LYS A 32 9.79 26.41 10.21
CA LYS A 32 9.84 26.08 8.79
C LYS A 32 11.25 25.59 8.44
N ASN A 33 11.56 24.33 8.73
CA ASN A 33 12.75 23.63 8.19
C ASN A 33 12.76 22.12 8.44
N ARG A 34 11.59 21.45 8.49
CA ARG A 34 11.57 19.99 8.45
C ARG A 34 11.57 19.54 6.99
N LYS A 35 12.63 18.85 6.55
CA LYS A 35 12.64 18.15 5.26
C LYS A 35 11.44 17.22 5.23
N GLU A 36 10.71 17.21 4.12
CA GLU A 36 9.55 16.31 3.98
C GLU A 36 9.97 14.84 4.18
N PRO A 37 9.19 14.06 4.95
CA PRO A 37 9.49 12.66 5.18
C PRO A 37 9.28 11.85 3.89
N TYR A 38 9.98 10.72 3.80
CA TYR A 38 9.69 9.73 2.76
C TYR A 38 8.30 9.13 2.97
N LYS A 39 7.62 8.82 1.86
CA LYS A 39 6.31 8.15 1.84
C LYS A 39 6.46 6.73 1.28
N ILE A 40 5.57 5.83 1.68
CA ILE A 40 5.46 4.48 1.12
C ILE A 40 4.09 4.36 0.45
N LEU A 41 4.08 3.91 -0.80
CA LEU A 41 2.86 3.65 -1.55
C LEU A 41 2.56 2.15 -1.54
N TYR A 42 1.29 1.79 -1.40
CA TYR A 42 0.81 0.42 -1.60
C TYR A 42 -0.43 0.45 -2.49
N GLN A 43 -0.45 -0.37 -3.54
CA GLN A 43 -1.59 -0.45 -4.44
C GLN A 43 -1.73 -1.82 -5.11
N ASN A 44 -2.94 -2.35 -5.11
CA ASN A 44 -3.31 -3.40 -6.06
C ASN A 44 -3.52 -2.76 -7.43
N ILE A 45 -2.63 -3.05 -8.37
CA ILE A 45 -2.57 -2.34 -9.66
C ILE A 45 -3.39 -3.02 -10.76
N ARG A 46 -4.04 -4.16 -10.46
CA ARG A 46 -4.89 -4.92 -11.38
C ARG A 46 -4.28 -5.04 -12.77
N ARG A 47 -3.19 -5.81 -12.87
CA ARG A 47 -2.34 -6.01 -14.04
C ARG A 47 -1.56 -4.75 -14.44
N LEU A 48 -0.24 -4.78 -14.28
CA LEU A 48 0.64 -3.66 -14.63
C LEU A 48 0.66 -3.44 -16.14
N ILE A 49 0.84 -4.53 -16.91
CA ILE A 49 0.93 -4.51 -18.37
C ILE A 49 -0.41 -4.85 -19.02
N THR A 50 -1.00 -3.86 -19.69
CA THR A 50 -2.25 -3.89 -20.47
C THR A 50 -2.07 -2.98 -21.68
N GLU A 51 -3.04 -2.90 -22.59
CA GLU A 51 -3.02 -1.87 -23.66
C GLU A 51 -2.86 -0.44 -23.10
N ASN A 52 -3.33 -0.19 -21.86
CA ASN A 52 -3.22 1.09 -21.16
C ASN A 52 -2.05 1.14 -20.15
N SER A 53 -1.12 0.19 -20.13
CA SER A 53 -0.02 0.16 -19.14
C SER A 53 0.87 1.38 -19.19
N LYS A 54 1.12 1.90 -20.40
CA LYS A 54 1.90 3.13 -20.59
C LYS A 54 1.35 4.26 -19.73
N LYS A 55 0.02 4.44 -19.69
CA LYS A 55 -0.64 5.45 -18.86
C LYS A 55 -0.45 5.22 -17.36
N LYS A 56 -0.49 3.96 -16.89
CA LYS A 56 -0.25 3.63 -15.47
C LYS A 56 1.20 3.95 -15.08
N ILE A 57 2.16 3.49 -15.88
CA ILE A 57 3.58 3.73 -15.63
C ILE A 57 3.90 5.22 -15.69
N GLU A 58 3.34 5.95 -16.67
CA GLU A 58 3.48 7.40 -16.78
C GLU A 58 2.88 8.13 -15.58
N TYR A 59 1.66 7.76 -15.15
CA TYR A 59 1.06 8.28 -13.93
C TYR A 59 1.96 8.10 -12.70
N PHE A 60 2.54 6.90 -12.52
CA PHE A 60 3.45 6.69 -11.39
C PHE A 60 4.76 7.45 -11.54
N LYS A 61 5.28 7.63 -12.76
CA LYS A 61 6.45 8.46 -13.04
C LYS A 61 6.22 9.91 -12.63
N ASP A 62 5.07 10.48 -12.96
CA ASP A 62 4.74 11.85 -12.56
C ASP A 62 4.52 11.94 -11.04
N TYR A 63 3.80 10.96 -10.48
CA TYR A 63 3.51 10.92 -9.05
C TYR A 63 4.77 10.88 -8.18
N VAL A 64 5.80 10.11 -8.58
CA VAL A 64 7.07 10.02 -7.83
C VAL A 64 7.99 11.23 -8.01
N LEU A 65 7.77 12.06 -9.03
CA LEU A 65 8.50 13.33 -9.18
C LEU A 65 7.96 14.40 -8.23
N GLU A 66 6.65 14.43 -8.04
CA GLU A 66 5.97 15.38 -7.15
C GLU A 66 6.03 14.95 -5.67
N ASN A 67 6.17 13.64 -5.42
CA ASN A 67 6.13 13.07 -4.08
C ASN A 67 7.43 12.36 -3.76
N LYS A 68 7.96 12.61 -2.56
CA LYS A 68 9.11 11.90 -2.03
C LYS A 68 8.76 10.46 -1.62
N ILE A 69 8.60 9.57 -2.59
CA ILE A 69 8.30 8.15 -2.38
C ILE A 69 9.61 7.39 -2.15
N LEU A 70 9.66 6.60 -1.08
CA LEU A 70 10.74 5.65 -0.80
C LEU A 70 10.50 4.35 -1.55
N ALA A 71 9.31 3.77 -1.37
CA ALA A 71 8.96 2.49 -1.96
C ALA A 71 7.51 2.49 -2.47
N MET A 72 7.29 1.91 -3.65
CA MET A 72 5.95 1.57 -4.15
C MET A 72 5.77 0.06 -4.14
N ASN A 73 4.74 -0.39 -3.45
CA ASN A 73 4.43 -1.78 -3.21
C ASN A 73 3.20 -2.17 -4.03
N PHE A 74 3.40 -2.95 -5.08
CA PHE A 74 2.33 -3.33 -6.00
C PHE A 74 1.96 -4.80 -5.88
N THR A 75 0.65 -5.07 -5.96
CA THR A 75 0.07 -6.41 -6.02
C THR A 75 -0.81 -6.57 -7.26
N GLU A 76 -1.09 -7.81 -7.67
CA GLU A 76 -1.74 -8.13 -8.94
C GLU A 76 -0.95 -7.55 -10.13
N THR A 77 0.36 -7.74 -10.14
CA THR A 77 1.23 -7.17 -11.19
C THR A 77 1.06 -7.88 -12.53
N TRP A 78 0.74 -9.18 -12.51
CA TRP A 78 0.63 -10.06 -13.68
C TRP A 78 1.89 -10.03 -14.57
N LEU A 79 3.03 -9.85 -13.92
CA LEU A 79 4.32 -9.90 -14.60
C LEU A 79 4.82 -11.35 -14.64
N ASP A 80 5.60 -11.65 -15.67
CA ASP A 80 6.28 -12.93 -15.87
C ASP A 80 7.68 -12.71 -16.44
N ASN A 81 8.46 -13.78 -16.54
CA ASN A 81 9.86 -13.73 -16.98
C ASN A 81 10.04 -13.22 -18.43
N LEU A 82 8.97 -13.12 -19.22
CA LEU A 82 9.03 -12.60 -20.60
C LEU A 82 8.98 -11.08 -20.64
N ILE A 83 8.44 -10.44 -19.59
CA ILE A 83 8.32 -8.99 -19.48
C ILE A 83 9.53 -8.45 -18.72
N THR A 84 10.43 -7.74 -19.39
CA THR A 84 11.67 -7.22 -18.75
C THR A 84 11.78 -5.70 -18.74
N ASN A 85 11.47 -5.00 -19.84
CA ASN A 85 11.82 -3.58 -19.98
C ASN A 85 10.65 -2.59 -19.82
N ASP A 86 9.40 -3.02 -20.04
CA ASP A 86 8.23 -2.11 -20.08
C ASP A 86 7.74 -1.67 -18.70
N ILE A 87 8.39 -2.14 -17.64
CA ILE A 87 7.96 -1.94 -16.24
C ILE A 87 8.83 -0.94 -15.49
N ASN A 88 9.89 -0.42 -16.11
CA ASN A 88 10.86 0.43 -15.43
C ASN A 88 10.33 1.85 -15.18
N ILE A 89 10.50 2.32 -13.94
CA ILE A 89 10.22 3.68 -13.50
C ILE A 89 11.57 4.33 -13.20
N LYS A 90 11.86 5.46 -13.85
CA LYS A 90 13.16 6.15 -13.71
C LYS A 90 13.39 6.57 -12.24
N GLY A 91 14.58 6.30 -11.71
CA GLY A 91 14.93 6.62 -10.31
C GLY A 91 14.46 5.55 -9.32
N TYR A 92 13.98 4.41 -9.81
CA TYR A 92 13.54 3.28 -9.00
C TYR A 92 14.08 1.96 -9.54
N GLN A 93 14.66 1.17 -8.66
CA GLN A 93 14.96 -0.24 -8.92
C GLN A 93 13.72 -1.09 -8.60
N VAL A 94 13.53 -2.19 -9.34
CA VAL A 94 12.36 -3.07 -9.20
C VAL A 94 12.76 -4.45 -8.68
N PHE A 95 12.03 -4.92 -7.68
CA PHE A 95 12.11 -6.28 -7.13
C PHE A 95 10.77 -6.97 -7.37
N ARG A 96 10.78 -8.23 -7.83
CA ARG A 96 9.56 -8.92 -8.29
C ARG A 96 9.35 -10.25 -7.59
N GLY A 97 8.14 -10.45 -7.08
CA GLY A 97 7.62 -11.76 -6.70
C GLY A 97 6.58 -12.19 -7.72
N ASP A 98 7.06 -12.70 -8.87
CA ASP A 98 6.20 -13.13 -9.97
C ASP A 98 5.51 -14.46 -9.66
N ARG A 99 4.29 -14.64 -10.19
CA ARG A 99 3.56 -15.90 -10.02
C ARG A 99 3.98 -16.92 -11.07
N LYS A 100 4.38 -18.12 -10.62
CA LYS A 100 4.93 -19.16 -11.51
C LYS A 100 3.88 -20.10 -12.10
N GLU A 101 2.81 -20.42 -11.36
CA GLU A 101 1.95 -21.56 -11.70
C GLU A 101 0.62 -21.21 -12.39
N ARG A 102 0.15 -19.96 -12.29
CA ARG A 102 -1.18 -19.55 -12.77
C ARG A 102 -1.16 -18.15 -13.36
N ARG A 103 -2.15 -17.85 -14.20
CA ARG A 103 -2.39 -16.50 -14.72
C ARG A 103 -2.90 -15.58 -13.61
N GLY A 104 -2.36 -14.36 -13.58
CA GLY A 104 -2.74 -13.32 -12.63
C GLY A 104 -2.16 -13.49 -11.24
N GLY A 105 -2.15 -12.43 -10.42
CA GLY A 105 -1.39 -12.35 -9.17
C GLY A 105 -0.04 -11.66 -9.33
N GLY A 106 0.88 -11.98 -8.42
CA GLY A 106 2.23 -11.42 -8.40
C GLY A 106 2.36 -10.11 -7.61
N THR A 107 3.59 -9.83 -7.19
CA THR A 107 3.96 -8.69 -6.35
C THR A 107 5.20 -8.00 -6.92
N ALA A 108 5.32 -6.69 -6.69
CA ALA A 108 6.53 -5.95 -7.02
C ALA A 108 6.80 -4.85 -6.00
N ILE A 109 8.07 -4.57 -5.74
CA ILE A 109 8.54 -3.44 -4.96
C ILE A 109 9.39 -2.57 -5.87
N TYR A 110 9.01 -1.31 -6.03
CA TYR A 110 9.85 -0.28 -6.62
C TYR A 110 10.50 0.50 -5.49
N LEU A 111 11.82 0.45 -5.36
CA LEU A 111 12.59 1.17 -4.34
C LEU A 111 13.35 2.32 -4.99
N ASN A 112 13.31 3.49 -4.36
CA ASN A 112 14.09 4.65 -4.80
C ASN A 112 15.59 4.29 -4.90
N GLU A 113 16.23 4.63 -6.02
CA GLU A 113 17.64 4.29 -6.32
C GLU A 113 18.65 4.91 -5.33
N ASP A 114 18.27 5.92 -4.55
CA ASP A 114 19.09 6.46 -3.45
C ASP A 114 19.26 5.50 -2.25
N PHE A 115 18.59 4.34 -2.30
CA PHE A 115 18.61 3.29 -1.28
C PHE A 115 18.98 1.95 -1.89
N GLU A 116 19.94 1.27 -1.28
CA GLU A 116 20.28 -0.10 -1.64
C GLU A 116 19.43 -1.09 -0.83
N ALA A 117 19.04 -2.19 -1.47
CA ALA A 117 18.35 -3.26 -0.80
C ALA A 117 18.70 -4.64 -1.36
N ASN A 118 18.67 -5.63 -0.47
CA ASN A 118 18.85 -7.04 -0.80
C ASN A 118 17.52 -7.78 -0.73
N ILE A 119 17.25 -8.69 -1.66
CA ILE A 119 16.11 -9.60 -1.56
C ILE A 119 16.38 -10.58 -0.41
N LEU A 120 15.48 -10.61 0.56
CA LEU A 120 15.50 -11.59 1.65
C LEU A 120 14.69 -12.84 1.31
N LEU A 121 13.57 -12.65 0.62
CA LEU A 121 12.64 -13.72 0.29
C LEU A 121 11.87 -13.37 -0.98
N GLU A 122 11.80 -14.32 -1.89
CA GLU A 122 10.80 -14.37 -2.96
C GLU A 122 10.10 -15.72 -2.80
N ALA A 123 8.80 -15.71 -2.50
CA ALA A 123 8.06 -16.95 -2.31
C ALA A 123 6.67 -16.91 -2.92
N SER A 124 6.25 -18.09 -3.39
CA SER A 124 4.90 -18.36 -3.87
C SER A 124 4.42 -19.62 -3.17
N VAL A 125 3.66 -19.46 -2.08
CA VAL A 125 3.17 -20.58 -1.27
C VAL A 125 1.66 -20.72 -1.47
N GLU A 126 1.22 -21.84 -2.05
CA GLU A 126 -0.17 -22.12 -2.45
C GLU A 126 -0.80 -21.09 -3.41
N LYS A 127 -1.38 -20.04 -2.83
CA LYS A 127 -2.04 -18.91 -3.51
C LYS A 127 -1.47 -17.58 -3.01
N CYS A 128 -0.38 -17.58 -2.28
CA CYS A 128 0.19 -16.39 -1.68
C CYS A 128 1.52 -16.06 -2.34
N GLU A 129 1.58 -14.92 -3.01
CA GLU A 129 2.80 -14.39 -3.62
C GLU A 129 3.40 -13.33 -2.70
N MET A 130 4.70 -13.42 -2.44
CA MET A 130 5.40 -12.49 -1.55
C MET A 130 6.81 -12.16 -2.02
N ILE A 131 7.22 -10.93 -1.72
CA ILE A 131 8.60 -10.48 -1.84
C ILE A 131 8.98 -9.62 -0.63
N ALA A 132 10.16 -9.89 -0.08
CA ALA A 132 10.76 -9.16 1.02
C ALA A 132 12.12 -8.61 0.62
N ILE A 133 12.36 -7.33 0.90
CA ILE A 133 13.66 -6.68 0.73
C ILE A 133 14.14 -6.09 2.05
N PHE A 134 15.45 -6.10 2.26
CA PHE A 134 16.11 -5.42 3.36
C PHE A 134 16.79 -4.14 2.87
N ILE A 135 16.34 -2.99 3.35
CA ILE A 135 16.87 -1.67 3.01
C ILE A 135 17.95 -1.31 4.04
N GLU A 136 19.21 -1.33 3.61
CA GLU A 136 20.37 -1.29 4.52
C GLU A 136 20.46 0.04 5.28
N LYS A 137 20.38 1.16 4.56
CA LYS A 137 20.49 2.52 5.11
C LYS A 137 19.44 2.82 6.18
N LEU A 138 18.30 2.15 6.13
CA LEU A 138 17.19 2.31 7.06
C LEU A 138 17.11 1.18 8.09
N ASN A 139 17.95 0.15 7.98
CA ASN A 139 17.85 -1.08 8.77
C ASN A 139 16.40 -1.60 8.85
N THR A 140 15.73 -1.68 7.69
CA THR A 140 14.28 -1.92 7.61
C THR A 140 13.97 -3.00 6.59
N ILE A 141 13.11 -3.96 6.96
CA ILE A 141 12.58 -4.95 6.04
C ILE A 141 11.24 -4.45 5.48
N ASN A 142 11.11 -4.39 4.15
CA ASN A 142 9.86 -4.11 3.47
C ASN A 142 9.34 -5.39 2.79
N ILE A 143 8.15 -5.82 3.19
CA ILE A 143 7.53 -7.06 2.70
C ILE A 143 6.21 -6.73 2.03
N VAL A 144 6.03 -7.24 0.81
CA VAL A 144 4.76 -7.22 0.09
C VAL A 144 4.24 -8.63 0.00
N ILE A 145 2.98 -8.81 0.41
CA ILE A 145 2.30 -10.09 0.42
C ILE A 145 0.96 -9.91 -0.28
N TYR A 146 0.63 -10.84 -1.16
CA TYR A 146 -0.64 -10.88 -1.84
C TYR A 146 -1.25 -12.28 -1.81
N ARG A 147 -2.55 -12.35 -1.58
CA ARG A 147 -3.36 -13.57 -1.69
C ARG A 147 -4.61 -13.21 -2.50
N PRO A 148 -4.78 -13.74 -3.72
CA PRO A 148 -5.99 -13.56 -4.52
C PRO A 148 -7.21 -14.24 -3.92
#